data_AF-A0A482WXN8-F1
#
_entry.id   AF-A0A482WXN8-F1
#
_cell.length_a   1.000
_cell.length_b   1.000
_cell.length_c   1.000
_cell.angle_alpha   90.00
_cell.angle_beta   90.00
_cell.angle_gamma   90.00
#
_symmetry.space_group_name_H-M   'P 1'
#
loop_
_entity.id
_entity.type
_entity.pdbx_description
1 polymer ?
#
loop_
_entity_poly.entity_id
_entity_poly.type
_entity_poly.pdbx_seq_one_letter_code
_entity_poly.pdbx_strand_id
1 'polypeptide(L)'
;MNSKAYQMTYGDEPVWKQYRRNFKGQFTPRKTRKTCIRKGEISTGNPCPICRDEYLIPHETNVKLLQQFISPYNGIILKPSKTGVCRKQYIKLEVAIERAKDQGLITFDVPFRTYNYSDYNIKV
;
A
#
# COMPACT_ATOMS: atom_id res chain seq x y z
N MET A 1 -11.33 2.02 -10.08
CA MET A 1 -10.33 2.70 -10.95
C MET A 1 -10.82 2.94 -12.37
N ASN A 2 -11.82 2.23 -12.89
CA ASN A 2 -12.28 2.41 -14.27
C ASN A 2 -13.29 3.57 -14.44
N SER A 3 -13.51 4.39 -13.41
CA SER A 3 -14.47 5.49 -13.49
C SER A 3 -13.87 6.69 -14.21
N LYS A 4 -14.70 7.42 -14.97
CA LYS A 4 -14.28 8.64 -15.69
C LYS A 4 -13.69 9.70 -14.75
N ALA A 5 -14.28 9.85 -13.57
CA ALA A 5 -13.80 10.77 -12.53
C ALA A 5 -12.37 10.43 -12.06
N TYR A 6 -12.06 9.13 -11.88
CA TYR A 6 -10.73 8.69 -11.51
C TYR A 6 -9.71 9.03 -12.60
N GLN A 7 -10.01 8.68 -13.85
CA GLN A 7 -9.12 8.96 -14.99
C GLN A 7 -8.87 10.46 -15.17
N MET A 8 -9.88 11.31 -15.00
CA MET A 8 -9.72 12.76 -15.10
C MET A 8 -8.86 13.34 -13.97
N THR A 9 -8.95 12.77 -12.77
CA THR A 9 -8.26 13.30 -11.58
C THR A 9 -6.80 12.84 -11.50
N TYR A 10 -6.55 11.56 -11.77
CA TYR A 10 -5.26 10.91 -11.54
C TYR A 10 -4.55 10.52 -12.84
N GLY A 11 -5.29 10.32 -13.94
CA GLY A 11 -4.75 9.79 -15.19
C GLY A 11 -4.13 8.41 -15.01
N ASP A 12 -2.98 8.22 -15.66
CA ASP A 12 -2.21 6.96 -15.62
C ASP A 12 -1.15 6.94 -14.51
N GLU A 13 -1.07 8.02 -13.72
CA GLU A 13 -0.11 8.17 -12.65
C GLU A 13 -0.62 7.56 -11.33
N PRO A 14 0.27 7.06 -10.45
CA PRO A 14 -0.17 6.54 -9.17
C PRO A 14 -0.71 7.66 -8.29
N VAL A 15 -1.73 7.36 -7.47
CA VAL A 15 -2.50 8.34 -6.68
C VAL A 15 -1.65 9.24 -5.78
N TRP A 16 -0.47 8.77 -5.38
CA TRP A 16 0.44 9.47 -4.49
C TRP A 16 1.47 10.35 -5.20
N LYS A 17 1.56 10.34 -6.54
CA LYS A 17 2.60 11.07 -7.30
C LYS A 17 2.49 12.58 -7.17
N GLN A 18 1.27 13.11 -7.25
CA GLN A 18 1.01 14.55 -7.13
C GLN A 18 0.98 15.04 -5.67
N TYR A 19 1.19 14.15 -4.70
CA TYR A 19 1.12 14.50 -3.30
C TYR A 19 2.47 14.93 -2.74
N ARG A 20 2.52 16.15 -2.19
CA ARG A 20 3.67 16.64 -1.44
C ARG A 20 3.29 16.97 -0.01
N ARG A 21 4.05 16.44 0.94
CA ARG A 21 3.83 16.67 2.37
C ARG A 21 4.61 17.91 2.84
N ASN A 22 3.96 18.72 3.66
CA ASN A 22 4.60 19.88 4.30
C ASN A 22 5.35 19.43 5.57
N PHE A 23 6.61 19.82 5.70
CA PHE A 23 7.46 19.59 6.87
C PHE A 23 8.56 20.66 6.91
N LYS A 24 9.17 20.87 8.08
CA LYS A 24 10.23 21.85 8.28
C LYS A 24 11.57 21.31 7.76
N GLY A 25 12.32 22.14 7.05
CA GLY A 25 13.67 21.85 6.58
C GLY A 25 13.74 21.02 5.29
N GLN A 26 14.96 20.64 4.90
CA GLN A 26 15.20 19.90 3.66
C GLN A 26 14.83 18.42 3.76
N PHE A 27 15.03 17.80 4.93
CA PHE A 27 14.83 16.37 5.12
C PHE A 27 13.47 16.05 5.74
N THR A 28 12.76 15.11 5.13
CA THR A 28 11.50 14.61 5.67
C THR A 28 11.71 13.95 7.04
N PRO A 29 10.79 14.13 8.01
CA PRO A 29 10.79 13.33 9.22
C PRO A 29 10.74 11.84 8.91
N ARG A 30 11.53 11.02 9.63
CA ARG A 30 11.63 9.56 9.41
C ARG A 30 10.29 8.84 9.44
N LYS A 31 9.32 9.33 10.22
CA LYS A 31 7.98 8.74 10.37
C LYS A 31 6.91 9.70 9.87
N THR A 32 5.90 9.16 9.18
CA THR A 32 4.71 9.92 8.83
C THR A 32 3.78 10.11 10.03
N ARG A 33 2.80 11.00 9.88
CA ARG A 33 1.79 11.25 10.93
C ARG A 33 1.00 9.97 11.25
N LYS A 34 0.48 9.85 12.48
CA LYS A 34 -0.27 8.66 12.92
C LYS A 34 -1.53 8.43 12.06
N THR A 35 -2.35 9.46 11.90
CA THR A 35 -3.59 9.43 11.11
C THR A 35 -3.88 10.83 10.55
N CYS A 36 -4.57 10.91 9.40
CA CYS A 36 -5.13 12.16 8.88
C CYS A 36 -6.54 12.43 9.43
N ILE A 37 -7.30 11.37 9.72
CA ILE A 37 -8.69 11.43 10.18
C ILE A 37 -8.73 11.19 11.69
N ARG A 38 -9.42 12.06 12.43
CA ARG A 38 -9.66 11.94 13.88
C ARG A 38 -11.12 12.24 14.16
N LYS A 39 -11.79 11.39 14.96
CA LYS A 39 -13.23 11.52 15.27
C LYS A 39 -14.13 11.63 14.02
N GLY A 40 -13.77 10.93 12.94
CA GLY A 40 -14.53 10.96 11.68
C GLY A 40 -14.18 12.12 10.75
N GLU A 41 -13.45 13.14 11.21
CA GLU A 41 -13.16 14.33 10.43
C GLU A 41 -11.69 14.42 10.00
N ILE A 42 -11.44 15.08 8.87
CA ILE A 42 -10.09 15.37 8.38
C ILE A 42 -9.47 16.44 9.28
N SER A 43 -8.63 16.00 10.22
CA SER A 43 -7.95 16.88 11.18
C SER A 43 -6.77 17.64 10.58
N THR A 44 -6.38 17.35 9.33
CA THR A 44 -5.17 17.90 8.71
C THR A 44 -5.50 18.67 7.44
N GLY A 45 -4.99 19.90 7.29
CA GLY A 45 -5.21 20.70 6.07
C GLY A 45 -4.60 20.12 4.78
N ASN A 46 -3.64 19.20 4.88
CA ASN A 46 -3.06 18.49 3.74
C ASN A 46 -3.11 16.96 3.97
N PRO A 47 -4.29 16.32 3.84
CA PRO A 47 -4.49 14.89 4.07
C PRO A 47 -3.71 14.03 3.07
N CYS A 48 -3.36 12.80 3.44
CA CYS A 48 -2.61 11.91 2.56
C CYS A 48 -3.44 11.43 1.36
N PRO A 49 -2.84 10.88 0.28
CA PRO A 49 -3.52 10.52 -0.96
C PRO A 49 -4.75 9.64 -0.79
N ILE A 50 -4.72 8.73 0.19
CA ILE A 50 -5.84 7.82 0.52
C ILE A 50 -6.90 8.49 1.40
N CYS A 51 -6.52 9.46 2.25
CA CYS A 51 -7.47 10.09 3.18
C CYS A 51 -8.13 11.35 2.62
N ARG A 52 -7.62 11.89 1.51
CA ARG A 52 -8.21 13.05 0.85
C ARG A 52 -9.40 12.69 -0.03
N ASP A 53 -9.47 11.42 -0.45
CA ASP A 53 -10.44 10.88 -1.37
C ASP A 53 -11.05 9.62 -0.74
N GLU A 54 -12.31 9.70 -0.35
CA GLU A 54 -13.01 8.66 0.40
C GLU A 54 -13.27 7.40 -0.44
N TYR A 55 -13.26 7.53 -1.77
CA TYR A 55 -13.50 6.42 -2.69
C TYR A 55 -12.27 5.51 -2.86
N LEU A 56 -11.08 5.97 -2.42
CA LEU A 56 -9.86 5.17 -2.46
C LEU A 56 -9.75 4.26 -1.24
N ILE A 57 -10.55 3.19 -1.25
CA ILE A 57 -10.61 2.22 -0.15
C ILE A 57 -9.53 1.13 -0.34
N PRO A 58 -8.57 1.00 0.59
CA PRO A 58 -7.60 -0.09 0.57
C PRO A 58 -8.30 -1.39 0.96
N HIS A 59 -8.56 -2.23 -0.05
CA HIS A 59 -9.23 -3.52 0.08
C HIS A 59 -8.56 -4.52 -0.88
N GLU A 60 -8.54 -5.79 -0.51
CA GLU A 60 -7.90 -6.89 -1.24
C GLU A 60 -8.36 -6.99 -2.70
N THR A 61 -9.66 -6.81 -2.96
CA THR A 61 -10.24 -6.86 -4.32
C THR A 61 -9.81 -5.68 -5.20
N ASN A 62 -9.38 -4.57 -4.62
CA ASN A 62 -8.95 -3.37 -5.35
C ASN A 62 -7.49 -3.51 -5.80
N VAL A 63 -7.19 -4.56 -6.56
CA VAL A 63 -5.83 -4.92 -7.01
C VAL A 63 -5.14 -3.74 -7.71
N LYS A 64 -5.85 -3.04 -8.60
CA LYS A 64 -5.32 -1.87 -9.33
C LYS A 64 -4.86 -0.73 -8.39
N LEU A 65 -5.52 -0.56 -7.24
CA LEU A 65 -5.10 0.42 -6.24
C LEU A 65 -3.87 -0.07 -5.48
N LEU A 66 -3.91 -1.31 -5.01
CA LEU A 66 -2.84 -1.90 -4.19
C LEU A 66 -1.52 -1.99 -4.96
N GLN A 67 -1.57 -2.34 -6.26
CA GLN A 67 -0.39 -2.40 -7.14
C GLN A 67 0.37 -1.07 -7.21
N GLN A 68 -0.30 0.07 -7.11
CA GLN A 68 0.36 1.39 -7.10
C GLN A 68 1.25 1.62 -5.87
N PHE A 69 1.03 0.87 -4.79
CA PHE A 69 1.82 0.92 -3.56
C PHE A 69 2.86 -0.20 -3.48
N ILE A 70 2.98 -1.03 -4.51
CA ILE A 70 3.97 -2.10 -4.63
C ILE A 70 5.02 -1.67 -5.67
N SER A 71 6.28 -1.94 -5.39
CA SER A 71 7.36 -1.71 -6.34
C SER A 71 7.30 -2.75 -7.47
N PRO A 72 7.30 -2.33 -8.75
CA PRO A 72 7.16 -3.24 -9.87
C PRO A 72 8.37 -4.16 -10.07
N TYR A 73 9.52 -3.83 -9.47
CA TYR A 73 10.78 -4.56 -9.69
C TYR A 73 11.05 -5.66 -8.65
N ASN A 74 10.62 -5.46 -7.40
CA ASN A 74 10.96 -6.36 -6.29
C ASN A 74 9.75 -6.80 -5.48
N GLY A 75 8.53 -6.36 -5.83
CA GLY A 75 7.31 -6.75 -5.13
C GLY A 75 7.19 -6.23 -3.69
N ILE A 76 8.11 -5.34 -3.26
CA ILE A 76 8.11 -4.77 -1.90
C ILE A 76 7.14 -3.59 -1.82
N ILE A 77 6.44 -3.49 -0.69
CA ILE A 77 5.53 -2.37 -0.40
C ILE A 77 6.33 -1.07 -0.24
N LEU A 78 5.89 -0.02 -0.92
CA LEU A 78 6.54 1.29 -0.89
C LEU A 78 6.38 1.96 0.47
N LYS A 79 7.51 2.31 1.09
CA LYS A 79 7.53 2.97 2.41
C LYS A 79 6.74 4.29 2.40
N PRO A 80 6.10 4.67 3.53
CA PRO A 80 5.36 5.93 3.67
C PRO A 80 6.18 7.20 3.37
N SER A 81 7.50 7.14 3.47
CA SER A 81 8.38 8.27 3.12
C SER A 81 8.31 8.61 1.63
N LYS A 82 8.02 7.63 0.77
CA LYS A 82 7.84 7.82 -0.68
C LYS A 82 6.40 8.15 -1.05
N THR A 83 5.44 7.43 -0.47
CA THR A 83 4.01 7.54 -0.83
C THR A 83 3.25 8.61 -0.04
N GLY A 84 3.80 9.11 1.06
CA GLY A 84 3.20 10.19 1.86
C GLY A 84 1.97 9.79 2.69
N VAL A 85 1.63 8.49 2.74
CA VAL A 85 0.47 7.98 3.49
C VAL A 85 0.66 8.10 5.01
N CYS A 86 -0.45 8.28 5.73
CA CYS A 86 -0.42 8.22 7.19
C CYS A 86 -0.23 6.78 7.67
N ARG A 87 0.35 6.60 8.86
CA ARG A 87 0.67 5.27 9.39
C ARG A 87 -0.54 4.34 9.51
N LYS A 88 -1.69 4.86 9.91
CA LYS A 88 -2.94 4.08 10.00
C LYS A 88 -3.36 3.49 8.64
N GLN A 89 -3.26 4.28 7.57
CA GLN A 89 -3.59 3.79 6.23
C GLN A 89 -2.51 2.88 5.66
N TYR A 90 -1.24 3.12 6.01
CA TYR A 90 -0.15 2.24 5.62
C TYR A 90 -0.32 0.82 6.19
N ILE A 91 -0.64 0.70 7.48
CA ILE A 91 -0.94 -0.62 8.09
C ILE A 91 -2.13 -1.29 7.38
N LYS A 92 -3.18 -0.53 7.05
CA LYS A 92 -4.32 -1.07 6.29
C LYS A 92 -3.92 -1.55 4.90
N LEU A 93 -3.04 -0.83 4.21
CA LEU A 93 -2.49 -1.25 2.92
C LEU A 93 -1.67 -2.55 3.06
N GLU A 94 -0.81 -2.64 4.09
CA GLU A 94 -0.02 -3.86 4.34
C GLU A 94 -0.94 -5.06 4.54
N VAL A 95 -1.95 -4.94 5.40
CA VAL A 95 -2.93 -6.00 5.64
C VAL A 95 -3.72 -6.35 4.38
N ALA A 96 -4.17 -5.35 3.61
CA ALA A 96 -4.93 -5.59 2.38
C ALA A 96 -4.08 -6.28 1.30
N ILE A 97 -2.79 -5.93 1.20
CA ILE A 97 -1.84 -6.56 0.26
C ILE A 97 -1.55 -7.99 0.69
N GLU A 98 -1.33 -8.24 1.98
CA GLU A 98 -1.11 -9.58 2.51
C GLU A 98 -2.32 -10.48 2.25
N ARG A 99 -3.53 -10.02 2.58
CA ARG A 99 -4.78 -10.73 2.23
C ARG A 99 -4.93 -10.98 0.74
N ALA A 100 -4.59 -10.01 -0.10
CA ALA A 100 -4.65 -10.16 -1.55
C ALA A 100 -3.62 -11.19 -2.07
N LYS A 101 -2.46 -11.31 -1.43
CA LYS A 101 -1.47 -12.37 -1.73
C LYS A 101 -1.99 -13.74 -1.31
N ASP A 102 -2.57 -13.85 -0.12
CA ASP A 102 -3.15 -15.10 0.41
C ASP A 102 -4.31 -15.60 -0.46
N GLN A 103 -5.13 -14.68 -0.98
CA GLN A 103 -6.23 -14.99 -1.90
C GLN A 103 -5.76 -15.23 -3.35
N GLY A 104 -4.47 -15.04 -3.66
CA GLY A 104 -3.93 -15.16 -5.01
C GLY A 104 -4.38 -14.06 -5.99
N LEU A 105 -4.88 -12.93 -5.49
CA LEU A 105 -5.29 -11.78 -6.32
C LEU A 105 -4.09 -10.96 -6.82
N ILE A 106 -2.98 -10.99 -6.08
CA ILE A 106 -1.72 -10.33 -6.45
C ILE A 106 -0.64 -11.39 -6.61
N THR A 107 0.07 -11.35 -7.74
CA THR A 107 1.24 -12.19 -8.00
C THR A 107 2.44 -11.71 -7.18
N PHE A 108 3.18 -12.64 -6.60
CA PHE A 108 4.41 -12.36 -5.87
C PHE A 108 5.37 -13.54 -6.00
N ASP A 109 6.66 -13.29 -5.75
CA ASP A 109 7.68 -14.32 -5.81
C ASP A 109 7.58 -15.25 -4.60
N VAL A 110 7.39 -16.54 -4.86
CA VAL A 110 7.37 -17.59 -3.85
C VAL A 110 8.69 -18.34 -3.92
N PRO A 111 9.47 -18.42 -2.83
CA PRO A 111 10.72 -19.16 -2.83
C PRO A 111 10.46 -20.67 -2.97
N PHE A 112 11.30 -21.34 -3.75
CA PHE A 112 11.27 -22.79 -3.83
C PHE A 112 11.72 -23.40 -2.48
N ARG A 113 10.97 -24.38 -1.99
CA ARG A 113 11.31 -25.12 -0.76
C ARG A 113 11.91 -26.47 -1.15
N THR A 114 13.11 -26.74 -0.67
CA THR A 114 13.74 -28.05 -0.79
C THR A 114 13.40 -28.90 0.43
N TYR A 115 12.97 -30.14 0.22
CA TYR A 115 12.69 -31.09 1.30
C TYR A 115 13.81 -32.12 1.36
N ASN A 116 14.22 -32.49 2.57
CA ASN A 116 15.12 -33.62 2.75
C ASN A 116 14.31 -34.92 2.78
N TYR A 117 14.33 -35.69 1.69
CA TYR A 117 13.52 -36.90 1.57
C TYR A 117 13.92 -38.02 2.54
N SER A 118 15.14 -37.98 3.11
CA SER A 118 15.57 -38.96 4.12
C SER A 118 14.70 -38.94 5.38
N ASP A 119 14.10 -37.79 5.71
CA ASP A 119 13.29 -37.60 6.91
C ASP A 119 11.96 -38.38 6.85
N TYR A 120 11.58 -38.85 5.67
CA TYR A 120 10.36 -39.63 5.42
C TYR A 120 10.62 -41.14 5.29
N ASN A 121 11.88 -41.59 5.37
CA ASN A 121 12.21 -43.01 5.43
C ASN A 121 11.92 -43.55 6.83
N ILE A 122 10.67 -43.91 7.09
CA ILE A 122 10.27 -44.65 8.29
C ILE A 122 10.97 -46.01 8.24
N LYS A 123 11.91 -46.25 9.18
CA LYS A 123 12.46 -47.58 9.39
C LYS A 123 11.36 -48.45 9.98
N VAL A 124 10.81 -49.34 9.15
CA VAL A 124 9.95 -50.45 9.57
C VAL A 124 10.83 -51.51 10.23
#